data_AF-A0A8B6H634-F1
#
_entry.id   AF-A0A8B6H634-F1
#
_cell.length_a   1.000
_cell.length_b   1.000
_cell.length_c   1.000
_cell.angle_alpha   90.00
_cell.angle_beta   90.00
_cell.angle_gamma   90.00
#
_symmetry.space_group_name_H-M   'P 1'
#
loop_
_entity.id
_entity.type
_entity.pdbx_description
1 polymer ?
#
loop_
_entity_poly.entity_id
_entity_poly.type
_entity_poly.pdbx_seq_one_letter_code
_entity_poly.pdbx_strand_id
1 'polypeptide(L)'
;MSFCSHFLLLVISLGTVVVHNGVDGTICCAPDQWEGHMYLDYMQIFIDSNTLYLYFNGSVNVSYDYTNSRAFYTIVGTEISPLIPKPEPLNKTYIFDYKKNMQYAIDSDGSCEKSKIDQNMTRQCVQDSGILKSSGKVGDNIITDTYILTLSESFNNVRGTIQRDSCLPVHMVYLVGSDNPDSGSVFSLDVLSTVPRIKNPAIFTPPSSCLKTSRKQSNSKTSQQLETVLTEVFQKRMLYG
;
A
#
# COMPACT_ATOMS: atom_id res chain seq x y z
N MET A 1 38.72 45.10 45.11
CA MET A 1 39.25 43.99 44.30
C MET A 1 38.65 42.69 44.81
N SER A 2 37.70 42.09 44.10
CA SER A 2 37.66 40.67 43.75
C SER A 2 36.31 40.37 43.10
N PHE A 3 36.38 40.03 41.82
CA PHE A 3 35.29 39.54 40.98
C PHE A 3 35.23 38.01 41.08
N CYS A 4 34.01 37.43 41.00
CA CYS A 4 33.64 36.21 40.27
C CYS A 4 32.32 35.70 40.88
N SER A 5 31.15 35.95 40.27
CA SER A 5 30.63 35.22 39.11
C SER A 5 30.76 33.71 39.30
N HIS A 6 29.65 33.02 39.56
CA HIS A 6 29.32 31.69 39.04
C HIS A 6 27.80 31.53 39.09
N PHE A 7 27.17 32.00 38.02
CA PHE A 7 25.83 31.58 37.60
C PHE A 7 25.95 30.10 37.17
N LEU A 8 25.30 29.19 37.88
CA LEU A 8 25.14 27.81 37.42
C LEU A 8 23.64 27.51 37.29
N LEU A 9 23.06 27.97 36.18
CA LEU A 9 21.76 27.53 35.70
C LEU A 9 21.94 26.11 35.14
N LEU A 10 21.63 25.10 35.95
CA LEU A 10 21.53 23.73 35.50
C LEU A 10 20.19 23.57 34.76
N VAL A 11 20.20 23.82 33.44
CA VAL A 11 19.08 23.48 32.57
C VAL A 11 19.12 21.96 32.36
N ILE A 12 18.43 21.22 33.23
CA ILE A 12 18.08 19.83 32.94
C ILE A 12 16.99 19.90 31.86
N SER A 13 17.42 19.89 30.60
CA SER A 13 16.54 19.46 29.51
C SER A 13 16.21 18.00 29.78
N LEU A 14 15.10 17.76 30.49
CA LEU A 14 14.37 16.51 30.43
C LEU A 14 13.96 16.33 28.97
N GLY A 15 14.88 15.81 28.17
CA GLY A 15 14.55 15.19 26.91
C GLY A 15 13.61 14.06 27.27
N THR A 16 12.32 14.27 27.02
CA THR A 16 11.39 13.16 26.84
C THR A 16 11.98 12.30 25.74
N VAL A 17 12.68 11.25 26.13
CA VAL A 17 12.84 10.07 25.28
C VAL A 17 11.41 9.60 25.07
N VAL A 18 10.82 9.96 23.94
CA VAL A 18 9.61 9.31 23.44
C VAL A 18 10.07 7.91 23.09
N VAL A 19 10.05 7.03 24.08
CA VAL A 19 10.07 5.60 23.83
C VAL A 19 8.74 5.34 23.15
N HIS A 20 8.77 5.16 21.83
CA HIS A 20 7.67 4.52 21.11
C HIS A 20 7.58 3.09 21.64
N ASN A 21 6.89 2.93 22.77
CA ASN A 21 6.41 1.63 23.20
C ASN A 21 5.40 1.21 22.14
N GLY A 22 5.86 0.39 21.18
CA GLY A 22 4.98 -0.37 20.31
C GLY A 22 4.03 -1.15 21.20
N VAL A 23 2.78 -0.71 21.26
CA VAL A 23 1.71 -1.47 21.90
C VAL A 23 1.39 -2.61 20.94
N ASP A 24 1.48 -3.84 21.43
CA ASP A 24 1.16 -5.09 20.74
C ASP A 24 1.97 -5.40 19.48
N GLY A 25 3.06 -6.15 19.61
CA GLY A 25 3.67 -6.91 18.52
C GLY A 25 4.06 -6.12 17.26
N THR A 26 4.22 -4.80 17.37
CA THR A 26 4.47 -3.90 16.23
C THR A 26 5.66 -2.99 16.52
N ILE A 27 6.53 -2.83 15.53
CA ILE A 27 7.68 -1.94 15.54
C ILE A 27 7.21 -0.49 15.46
N CYS A 28 6.34 -0.16 14.50
CA CYS A 28 5.75 1.18 14.37
C CYS A 28 4.54 1.21 13.42
N CYS A 29 3.72 2.28 13.46
CA CYS A 29 2.49 2.40 12.67
C CYS A 29 2.45 3.68 11.83
N ALA A 30 1.97 3.57 10.59
CA ALA A 30 1.60 4.72 9.79
C ALA A 30 0.45 5.51 10.46
N PRO A 31 0.25 6.79 10.12
CA PRO A 31 -0.90 7.56 10.59
C PRO A 31 -2.23 6.86 10.24
N ASP A 32 -3.24 7.00 11.09
CA ASP A 32 -4.57 6.39 10.84
C ASP A 32 -5.28 6.98 9.62
N GLN A 33 -4.84 8.16 9.18
CA GLN A 33 -5.33 8.83 7.98
C GLN A 33 -4.15 9.33 7.15
N TRP A 34 -4.09 8.92 5.89
CA TRP A 34 -3.12 9.46 4.95
C TRP A 34 -3.58 9.29 3.51
N GLU A 35 -3.04 10.15 2.64
CA GLU A 35 -3.11 9.98 1.19
C GLU A 35 -1.70 9.81 0.64
N GLY A 36 -1.58 9.05 -0.45
CA GLY A 36 -0.31 8.87 -1.13
C GLY A 36 -0.46 8.77 -2.64
N HIS A 37 0.61 9.14 -3.33
CA HIS A 37 0.77 8.92 -4.76
C HIS A 37 2.00 8.02 -4.95
N MET A 38 1.81 6.92 -5.66
CA MET A 38 2.82 5.88 -5.86
C MET A 38 2.98 5.59 -7.34
N TYR A 39 4.20 5.33 -7.77
CA TYR A 39 4.44 4.61 -9.02
C TYR A 39 4.27 3.13 -8.75
N LEU A 40 3.57 2.43 -9.64
CA LEU A 40 3.33 0.99 -9.58
C LEU A 40 3.98 0.35 -10.78
N ASP A 41 4.91 -0.54 -10.50
CA ASP A 41 5.45 -1.51 -11.45
C ASP A 41 4.91 -2.89 -11.05
N TYR A 42 4.25 -3.57 -11.98
CA TYR A 42 3.82 -4.94 -11.81
C TYR A 42 4.35 -5.79 -12.96
N MET A 43 4.87 -6.94 -12.59
CA MET A 43 5.41 -7.91 -13.51
C MET A 43 4.90 -9.29 -13.16
N GLN A 44 4.37 -10.00 -14.15
CA GLN A 44 4.04 -11.42 -14.05
C GLN A 44 4.94 -12.21 -14.99
N ILE A 45 5.53 -13.29 -14.47
CA ILE A 45 6.42 -14.17 -15.22
C ILE A 45 5.79 -15.57 -15.29
N PHE A 46 5.71 -16.13 -16.50
CA PHE A 46 5.48 -17.55 -16.76
C PHE A 46 6.60 -18.07 -17.67
N ILE A 47 7.26 -19.18 -17.32
CA ILE A 47 8.44 -19.65 -18.06
C ILE A 47 8.13 -20.79 -19.08
N ASP A 48 6.92 -21.36 -19.14
CA ASP A 48 6.48 -22.21 -20.29
C ASP A 48 4.97 -22.13 -20.61
N SER A 49 4.44 -22.77 -21.66
CA SER A 49 5.05 -23.19 -22.93
C SER A 49 4.54 -22.34 -24.11
N ASN A 50 4.05 -21.13 -23.82
CA ASN A 50 3.90 -20.01 -24.77
C ASN A 50 4.18 -18.63 -24.08
N THR A 51 4.94 -18.68 -22.98
CA THR A 51 5.66 -17.62 -22.24
C THR A 51 5.13 -16.19 -22.37
N LEU A 52 4.31 -15.78 -21.41
CA LEU A 52 3.85 -14.40 -21.24
C LEU A 52 4.72 -13.66 -20.22
N TYR A 53 5.35 -12.56 -20.66
CA TYR A 53 5.76 -11.49 -19.76
C TYR A 53 4.65 -10.45 -19.77
N LEU A 54 3.93 -10.33 -18.66
CA LEU A 54 3.00 -9.24 -18.50
C LEU A 54 3.64 -8.18 -17.64
N TYR A 55 3.59 -6.97 -18.14
CA TYR A 55 4.10 -5.78 -17.49
C TYR A 55 2.98 -4.77 -17.36
N PHE A 56 2.90 -4.15 -16.20
CA PHE A 56 2.07 -3.00 -15.97
C PHE A 56 2.92 -1.90 -15.34
N ASN A 57 2.94 -0.74 -15.98
CA ASN A 57 3.45 0.48 -15.38
C ASN A 57 2.33 1.49 -15.24
N GLY A 58 2.25 2.07 -14.05
CA GLY A 58 1.23 3.04 -13.76
C GLY A 58 1.50 3.81 -12.49
N SER A 59 0.45 4.44 -12.03
CA SER A 59 0.41 5.13 -10.76
C SER A 59 -0.79 4.67 -9.96
N VAL A 60 -0.63 4.71 -8.64
CA VAL A 60 -1.70 4.48 -7.69
C VAL A 60 -1.83 5.73 -6.82
N ASN A 61 -3.03 6.30 -6.81
CA ASN A 61 -3.44 7.21 -5.75
C ASN A 61 -4.13 6.40 -4.67
N VAL A 62 -3.70 6.55 -3.43
CA VAL A 62 -4.27 5.89 -2.26
C VAL A 62 -4.81 6.91 -1.28
N SER A 63 -5.93 6.59 -0.65
CA SER A 63 -6.42 7.29 0.54
C SER A 63 -6.86 6.25 1.56
N TYR A 64 -6.20 6.24 2.70
CA TYR A 64 -6.40 5.28 3.77
C TYR A 64 -6.95 6.00 5.00
N ASP A 65 -8.12 5.58 5.50
CA ASP A 65 -8.83 6.20 6.61
C ASP A 65 -9.31 5.12 7.60
N TYR A 66 -8.39 4.70 8.47
CA TYR A 66 -8.63 3.68 9.49
C TYR A 66 -9.71 4.13 10.49
N THR A 67 -9.70 5.42 10.86
CA THR A 67 -10.69 6.01 11.78
C THR A 67 -12.12 5.83 11.29
N ASN A 68 -12.35 5.95 9.98
CA ASN A 68 -13.67 5.72 9.38
C ASN A 68 -13.83 4.32 8.76
N SER A 69 -12.82 3.47 8.90
CA SER A 69 -12.73 2.12 8.34
C SER A 69 -13.08 2.09 6.85
N ARG A 70 -12.38 2.91 6.07
CA ARG A 70 -12.57 3.03 4.62
C ARG A 70 -11.25 3.27 3.90
N ALA A 71 -11.18 2.80 2.66
CA ALA A 71 -10.03 3.02 1.81
C ALA A 71 -10.46 3.30 0.37
N PHE A 72 -9.62 4.04 -0.35
CA PHE A 72 -9.85 4.45 -1.72
C PHE A 72 -8.55 4.31 -2.50
N TYR A 73 -8.65 3.79 -3.72
CA TYR A 73 -7.50 3.67 -4.62
C TYR A 73 -7.92 3.98 -6.05
N THR A 74 -7.09 4.71 -6.77
CA THR A 74 -7.21 4.82 -8.23
C THR A 74 -5.94 4.34 -8.86
N ILE A 75 -6.05 3.39 -9.78
CA ILE A 75 -4.94 2.86 -10.58
C ILE A 75 -5.09 3.39 -11.99
N VAL A 76 -4.02 3.99 -12.50
CA VAL A 76 -3.94 4.43 -13.90
C VAL A 76 -2.62 3.95 -14.47
N GLY A 77 -2.65 3.24 -15.58
CA GLY A 77 -1.44 2.79 -16.25
C GLY A 77 -1.72 2.03 -17.53
N THR A 78 -0.71 1.31 -18.00
CA THR A 78 -0.78 0.55 -19.24
C THR A 78 -0.30 -0.86 -19.00
N GLU A 79 -1.11 -1.84 -19.39
CA GLU A 79 -0.72 -3.24 -19.45
C GLU A 79 -0.09 -3.55 -20.81
N ILE A 80 1.04 -4.24 -20.78
CA ILE A 80 1.82 -4.66 -21.93
C ILE A 80 2.08 -6.15 -21.81
N SER A 81 1.78 -6.88 -22.86
CA SER A 81 1.87 -8.34 -22.88
C SER A 81 2.07 -8.81 -24.33
N PRO A 82 2.99 -9.76 -24.60
CA PRO A 82 3.11 -10.39 -25.92
C PRO A 82 1.83 -11.05 -26.44
N LEU A 83 0.88 -11.37 -25.55
CA LEU A 83 -0.40 -12.00 -25.91
C LEU A 83 -1.50 -10.98 -26.22
N ILE A 84 -1.27 -9.69 -25.98
CA ILE A 84 -2.22 -8.62 -26.27
C ILE A 84 -1.70 -7.84 -27.50
N PRO A 85 -2.51 -7.64 -28.56
CA PRO A 85 -2.04 -7.08 -29.83
C PRO A 85 -1.58 -5.62 -29.73
N LYS A 86 -1.93 -4.92 -28.66
CA LYS A 86 -1.52 -3.54 -28.38
C LYS A 86 -1.54 -3.29 -26.87
N PRO A 87 -0.79 -2.29 -26.37
CA PRO A 87 -0.89 -1.89 -24.97
C PRO A 87 -2.34 -1.54 -24.59
N GLU A 88 -2.81 -2.07 -23.46
CA GLU A 88 -4.17 -1.86 -22.97
C GLU A 88 -4.15 -0.90 -21.77
N PRO A 89 -4.86 0.24 -21.84
CA PRO A 89 -4.92 1.16 -20.72
C PRO A 89 -5.77 0.58 -19.60
N LEU A 90 -5.28 0.69 -18.37
CA LEU A 90 -6.05 0.43 -17.16
C LEU A 90 -6.33 1.75 -16.47
N ASN A 91 -7.61 2.01 -16.21
CA ASN A 91 -8.02 3.11 -15.35
C ASN A 91 -9.20 2.62 -14.51
N LYS A 92 -8.91 2.36 -13.24
CA LYS A 92 -9.86 1.71 -12.34
C LYS A 92 -9.80 2.34 -10.96
N THR A 93 -10.97 2.50 -10.34
CA THR A 93 -11.10 3.03 -8.98
C THR A 93 -11.72 1.98 -8.07
N TYR A 94 -11.18 1.90 -6.86
CA TYR A 94 -11.66 1.04 -5.79
C TYR A 94 -12.08 1.86 -4.59
N ILE A 95 -13.25 1.54 -4.05
CA ILE A 95 -13.75 2.09 -2.80
C ILE A 95 -14.07 0.92 -1.88
N PHE A 96 -13.45 0.91 -0.71
CA PHE A 96 -13.69 -0.08 0.33
C PHE A 96 -14.35 0.62 1.52
N ASP A 97 -15.55 0.17 1.87
CA ASP A 97 -16.29 0.60 3.05
C ASP A 97 -16.43 -0.60 3.97
N TYR A 98 -15.49 -0.74 4.91
CA TYR A 98 -15.42 -1.88 5.81
C TYR A 98 -16.53 -1.82 6.87
N LYS A 99 -17.05 -0.64 7.22
CA LYS A 99 -18.23 -0.54 8.10
C LYS A 99 -19.48 -1.13 7.45
N LYS A 100 -19.59 -0.99 6.12
CA LYS A 100 -20.69 -1.57 5.34
C LYS A 100 -20.40 -2.97 4.80
N ASN A 101 -19.17 -3.49 4.95
CA ASN A 101 -18.70 -4.73 4.33
C ASN A 101 -18.86 -4.73 2.79
N MET A 102 -18.56 -3.60 2.14
CA MET A 102 -18.74 -3.43 0.70
C MET A 102 -17.49 -2.90 0.01
N GLN A 103 -17.17 -3.49 -1.13
CA GLN A 103 -16.22 -2.99 -2.12
C GLN A 103 -16.98 -2.54 -3.37
N TYR A 104 -16.49 -1.45 -3.97
CA TYR A 104 -16.93 -0.96 -5.26
C TYR A 104 -15.70 -0.88 -6.18
N ALA A 105 -15.81 -1.50 -7.35
CA ALA A 105 -14.83 -1.44 -8.41
C ALA A 105 -15.45 -0.67 -9.58
N ILE A 106 -14.84 0.44 -9.96
CA ILE A 106 -15.39 1.41 -10.92
C ILE A 106 -14.44 1.51 -12.10
N ASP A 107 -14.93 1.13 -13.28
CA ASP A 107 -14.17 1.22 -14.52
C ASP A 107 -14.22 2.64 -15.09
N SER A 108 -13.32 2.93 -16.04
CA SER A 108 -13.20 4.24 -16.67
C SER A 108 -14.46 4.75 -17.39
N ASP A 109 -15.34 3.85 -17.83
CA ASP A 109 -16.63 4.19 -18.44
C ASP A 109 -17.73 4.49 -17.41
N GLY A 110 -17.40 4.41 -16.11
CA GLY A 110 -18.31 4.61 -15.00
C GLY A 110 -19.17 3.39 -14.67
N SER A 111 -18.97 2.27 -15.36
CA SER A 111 -19.54 0.99 -14.96
C SER A 111 -18.96 0.56 -13.61
N CYS A 112 -19.77 -0.17 -12.84
CA CYS A 112 -19.47 -0.46 -11.46
C CYS A 112 -19.85 -1.88 -11.09
N GLU A 113 -18.91 -2.55 -10.44
CA GLU A 113 -19.10 -3.82 -9.76
C GLU A 113 -19.11 -3.62 -8.25
N LYS A 114 -20.02 -4.30 -7.58
CA LYS A 114 -20.19 -4.26 -6.13
C LYS A 114 -20.01 -5.67 -5.55
N SER A 115 -19.08 -5.83 -4.61
CA SER A 115 -18.77 -7.09 -3.95
C SER A 115 -18.75 -6.94 -2.43
N LYS A 116 -19.04 -8.03 -1.71
CA LYS A 116 -18.92 -8.05 -0.24
C LYS A 116 -17.46 -8.18 0.18
N ILE A 117 -17.12 -7.60 1.32
CA ILE A 117 -15.83 -7.77 1.99
C ILE A 117 -16.10 -8.51 3.29
N ASP A 118 -15.38 -9.61 3.52
CA ASP A 118 -15.55 -10.45 4.72
C ASP A 118 -14.48 -10.18 5.80
N GLN A 119 -13.62 -9.20 5.56
CA GLN A 119 -12.47 -8.87 6.41
C GLN A 119 -12.61 -7.47 6.98
N ASN A 120 -12.11 -7.27 8.20
CA ASN A 120 -12.01 -5.95 8.81
C ASN A 120 -10.81 -5.19 8.25
N MET A 121 -10.88 -3.86 8.31
CA MET A 121 -9.72 -3.02 8.00
C MET A 121 -8.63 -3.23 9.04
N THR A 122 -7.42 -3.56 8.59
CA THR A 122 -6.23 -3.66 9.46
C THR A 122 -5.52 -2.32 9.54
N ARG A 123 -4.93 -2.03 10.70
CA ARG A 123 -4.08 -0.85 10.89
C ARG A 123 -2.74 -1.10 10.19
N GLN A 124 -2.19 -0.12 9.50
CA GLN A 124 -0.91 -0.27 8.82
C GLN A 124 0.28 -0.10 9.78
N CYS A 125 0.79 -1.21 10.32
CA CYS A 125 1.86 -1.20 11.33
C CYS A 125 2.95 -2.25 11.12
N VAL A 126 4.22 -1.86 10.98
CA VAL A 126 5.36 -2.80 10.89
C VAL A 126 5.28 -3.83 12.02
N GLN A 127 5.07 -5.11 11.68
CA GLN A 127 5.02 -6.19 12.68
C GLN A 127 6.41 -6.44 13.27
N ASP A 128 6.48 -6.84 14.53
CA ASP A 128 7.72 -7.20 15.25
C ASP A 128 8.47 -8.40 14.64
N SER A 129 7.74 -9.29 13.97
CA SER A 129 8.27 -10.39 13.16
C SER A 129 9.07 -9.92 11.93
N GLY A 130 9.03 -8.63 11.59
CA GLY A 130 9.84 -8.06 10.52
C GLY A 130 11.34 -8.10 10.82
N ILE A 131 12.11 -8.67 9.89
CA ILE A 131 13.57 -8.74 10.03
C ILE A 131 14.18 -7.46 9.44
N LEU A 132 14.75 -6.61 10.29
CA LEU A 132 15.54 -5.45 9.84
C LEU A 132 16.74 -5.93 9.02
N LYS A 133 16.86 -5.47 7.78
CA LYS A 133 17.99 -5.78 6.89
C LYS A 133 18.97 -4.65 6.74
N SER A 134 18.48 -3.42 6.72
CA SER A 134 19.31 -2.24 6.54
C SER A 134 18.63 -0.99 7.05
N SER A 135 19.43 -0.01 7.44
CA SER A 135 18.99 1.36 7.67
C SER A 135 19.72 2.27 6.68
N GLY A 136 19.06 3.33 6.23
CA GLY A 136 19.61 4.21 5.21
C GLY A 136 18.98 5.59 5.21
N LYS A 137 19.26 6.31 4.13
CA LYS A 137 18.65 7.61 3.84
C LYS A 137 18.19 7.67 2.40
N VAL A 138 17.06 8.33 2.17
CA VAL A 138 16.61 8.76 0.86
C VAL A 138 16.73 10.28 0.78
N GLY A 139 17.58 10.76 -0.13
CA GLY A 139 18.06 12.14 -0.08
C GLY A 139 18.80 12.44 1.22
N ASP A 140 18.78 13.70 1.66
CA ASP A 140 19.59 14.13 2.81
C ASP A 140 18.94 13.82 4.18
N ASN A 141 17.61 13.81 4.21
CA ASN A 141 16.83 13.95 5.45
C ASN A 141 15.84 12.83 5.74
N ILE A 142 15.50 11.98 4.77
CA ILE A 142 14.52 10.91 5.01
C ILE A 142 15.27 9.68 5.50
N ILE A 143 15.26 9.46 6.81
CA ILE A 143 15.85 8.26 7.42
C ILE A 143 14.89 7.09 7.24
N THR A 144 15.40 5.98 6.71
CA THR A 144 14.60 4.79 6.41
C THR A 144 15.17 3.53 7.01
N ASP A 145 14.28 2.59 7.28
CA ASP A 145 14.59 1.22 7.66
C ASP A 145 13.96 0.26 6.66
N THR A 146 14.73 -0.74 6.23
CA THR A 146 14.26 -1.78 5.31
C THR A 146 14.06 -3.08 6.07
N TYR A 147 12.82 -3.56 6.07
CA TYR A 147 12.41 -4.82 6.67
C TYR A 147 12.11 -5.85 5.59
N ILE A 148 12.37 -7.12 5.91
CA ILE A 148 11.78 -8.26 5.19
C ILE A 148 10.71 -8.87 6.08
N LEU A 149 9.53 -9.06 5.51
CA LEU A 149 8.34 -9.57 6.18
C LEU A 149 7.81 -10.77 5.39
N THR A 150 7.31 -11.75 6.11
CA THR A 150 6.48 -12.81 5.52
C THR A 150 5.04 -12.52 5.91
N LEU A 151 4.20 -12.18 4.94
CA LEU A 151 2.82 -11.80 5.21
C LEU A 151 1.93 -13.05 5.28
N SER A 152 1.98 -13.91 4.27
CA SER A 152 1.18 -15.14 4.24
C SER A 152 1.86 -16.21 3.40
N GLU A 153 1.25 -17.39 3.33
CA GLU A 153 1.71 -18.48 2.45
C GLU A 153 1.76 -18.06 0.97
N SER A 154 0.94 -17.10 0.54
CA SER A 154 0.93 -16.59 -0.84
C SER A 154 1.97 -15.49 -1.09
N PHE A 155 2.34 -14.74 -0.05
CA PHE A 155 3.32 -13.66 -0.09
C PHE A 155 4.61 -14.11 0.59
N ASN A 156 5.43 -14.82 -0.18
CA ASN A 156 6.65 -15.45 0.31
C ASN A 156 7.61 -14.45 0.96
N ASN A 157 7.76 -13.26 0.36
CA ASN A 157 8.62 -12.21 0.89
C ASN A 157 8.12 -10.82 0.47
N VAL A 158 7.91 -9.95 1.46
CA VAL A 158 7.69 -8.52 1.25
C VAL A 158 8.91 -7.78 1.77
N ARG A 159 9.49 -6.94 0.91
CA ARG A 159 10.56 -6.03 1.30
C ARG A 159 10.01 -4.62 1.37
N GLY A 160 10.00 -4.04 2.57
CA GLY A 160 9.50 -2.69 2.77
C GLY A 160 10.56 -1.76 3.31
N THR A 161 10.81 -0.67 2.59
CA THR A 161 11.65 0.46 3.03
C THR A 161 10.74 1.57 3.54
N ILE A 162 10.85 1.87 4.83
CA ILE A 162 9.88 2.64 5.60
C ILE A 162 10.56 3.84 6.22
N GLN A 163 9.90 4.99 6.22
CA GLN A 163 10.42 6.15 6.92
C GLN A 163 10.31 5.94 8.43
N ARG A 164 11.42 6.13 9.16
CA ARG A 164 11.49 5.81 10.60
C ARG A 164 10.52 6.63 11.45
N ASP A 165 10.39 7.92 11.15
CA ASP A 165 9.64 8.85 12.02
C ASP A 165 8.12 8.81 11.78
N SER A 166 7.69 8.50 10.55
CA SER A 166 6.28 8.53 10.16
C SER A 166 5.69 7.14 9.93
N CYS A 167 6.54 6.13 9.77
CA CYS A 167 6.17 4.76 9.39
C CYS A 167 5.40 4.67 8.08
N LEU A 168 5.51 5.70 7.25
CA LEU A 168 4.98 5.69 5.90
C LEU A 168 5.94 4.92 4.98
N PRO A 169 5.40 4.18 4.00
CA PRO A 169 6.22 3.48 3.03
C PRO A 169 6.98 4.48 2.15
N VAL A 170 8.20 4.11 1.76
CA VAL A 170 9.00 4.81 0.74
C VAL A 170 9.14 3.93 -0.49
N HIS A 171 9.40 2.64 -0.29
CA HIS A 171 9.50 1.66 -1.36
C HIS A 171 9.03 0.29 -0.86
N MET A 172 8.22 -0.40 -1.64
CA MET A 172 7.72 -1.73 -1.32
C MET A 172 7.90 -2.68 -2.49
N VAL A 173 8.37 -3.90 -2.20
CA VAL A 173 8.41 -5.00 -3.16
C VAL A 173 7.66 -6.19 -2.60
N TYR A 174 6.69 -6.71 -3.36
CA TYR A 174 5.94 -7.91 -3.02
C TYR A 174 6.31 -9.00 -4.02
N LEU A 175 6.76 -10.16 -3.50
CA LEU A 175 6.96 -11.37 -4.26
C LEU A 175 5.81 -12.33 -3.98
N VAL A 176 4.99 -12.56 -4.99
CA VAL A 176 3.81 -13.43 -4.92
C VAL A 176 4.13 -14.72 -5.65
N GLY A 177 4.10 -15.84 -4.92
CA GLY A 177 4.26 -17.17 -5.51
C GLY A 177 3.02 -17.57 -6.31
N SER A 178 3.15 -18.61 -7.12
CA SER A 178 2.00 -19.25 -7.76
C SER A 178 2.06 -20.76 -7.56
N ASP A 179 0.93 -21.44 -7.77
CA ASP A 179 0.89 -22.92 -7.72
C ASP A 179 1.78 -23.55 -8.81
N ASN A 180 2.09 -22.80 -9.88
CA ASN A 180 3.11 -23.18 -10.84
C ASN A 180 4.49 -22.77 -10.29
N PRO A 181 5.41 -23.72 -10.04
CA PRO A 181 6.72 -23.40 -9.47
C PRO A 181 7.58 -22.48 -10.35
N ASP A 182 7.30 -22.44 -11.66
CA ASP A 182 8.01 -21.63 -12.64
C ASP A 182 7.26 -20.31 -12.96
N SER A 183 6.30 -19.92 -12.12
CA SER A 183 5.57 -18.67 -12.24
C SER A 183 5.45 -17.92 -10.93
N GLY A 184 5.42 -16.60 -11.06
CA GLY A 184 5.19 -15.70 -9.95
C GLY A 184 4.87 -14.31 -10.43
N SER A 185 4.65 -13.43 -9.47
CA SER A 185 4.39 -12.03 -9.70
C SER A 185 5.23 -11.17 -8.77
N VAL A 186 5.70 -10.05 -9.30
CA VAL A 186 6.46 -9.04 -8.57
C VAL A 186 5.72 -7.73 -8.68
N PHE A 187 5.53 -7.07 -7.55
CA PHE A 187 4.96 -5.73 -7.47
C PHE A 187 5.98 -4.81 -6.82
N SER A 188 6.27 -3.67 -7.43
CA SER A 188 7.02 -2.58 -6.82
C SER A 188 6.11 -1.37 -6.69
N LEU A 189 6.08 -0.80 -5.48
CA LEU A 189 5.45 0.49 -5.21
C LEU A 189 6.54 1.47 -4.78
N ASP A 190 6.73 2.52 -5.57
CA ASP A 190 7.62 3.62 -5.26
C ASP A 190 6.79 4.83 -4.82
N VAL A 191 6.93 5.22 -3.56
CA VAL A 191 6.07 6.27 -2.98
C VAL A 191 6.64 7.63 -3.35
N LEU A 192 5.89 8.35 -4.19
CA LEU A 192 6.28 9.65 -4.72
C LEU A 192 5.93 10.78 -3.76
N SER A 193 4.79 10.68 -3.09
CA SER A 193 4.38 11.65 -2.06
C SER A 193 3.37 11.04 -1.10
N THR A 194 3.35 11.58 0.13
CA THR A 194 2.36 11.26 1.15
C THR A 194 1.91 12.52 1.88
N VAL A 195 0.67 12.52 2.39
CA VAL A 195 0.21 13.50 3.38
C VAL A 195 -0.52 12.78 4.51
N PRO A 196 -0.28 13.13 5.79
CA PRO A 196 -0.88 12.44 6.94
C PRO A 196 -2.28 12.96 7.25
N ARG A 197 -3.15 13.02 6.24
CA ARG A 197 -4.58 13.37 6.36
C ARG A 197 -5.34 13.01 5.09
N ILE A 198 -6.67 12.89 5.21
CA ILE A 198 -7.58 12.91 4.07
C ILE A 198 -7.89 14.36 3.69
N LYS A 199 -7.60 14.76 2.46
CA LYS A 199 -7.90 16.11 1.93
C LYS A 199 -9.36 16.24 1.55
N ASN A 200 -9.94 15.23 0.90
CA ASN A 200 -11.32 15.25 0.44
C ASN A 200 -12.04 13.95 0.82
N PRO A 201 -12.87 13.93 1.89
CA PRO A 201 -13.58 12.72 2.31
C PRO A 201 -14.69 12.29 1.33
N ALA A 202 -15.08 13.12 0.36
CA ALA A 202 -16.11 12.76 -0.62
C ALA A 202 -15.66 11.64 -1.57
N ILE A 203 -14.35 11.42 -1.75
CA ILE A 203 -13.79 10.36 -2.61
C ILE A 203 -14.24 8.95 -2.20
N PHE A 204 -14.60 8.75 -0.93
CA PHE A 204 -15.11 7.47 -0.42
C PHE A 204 -16.59 7.24 -0.72
N THR A 205 -17.27 8.18 -1.36
CA THR A 205 -18.69 8.04 -1.72
C THR A 205 -18.78 7.40 -3.11
N PRO A 206 -19.34 6.19 -3.25
CA PRO A 206 -19.49 5.58 -4.56
C PRO A 206 -20.45 6.39 -5.44
N PRO A 207 -20.20 6.49 -6.75
CA PRO A 207 -21.10 7.17 -7.68
C PRO A 207 -22.46 6.48 -7.72
N SER A 208 -23.50 7.21 -8.09
CA SER A 208 -24.86 6.68 -8.13
C SER A 208 -25.04 5.48 -9.06
N SER A 209 -24.16 5.32 -10.07
CA SER A 209 -24.13 4.12 -10.94
C SER A 209 -23.89 2.84 -10.13
N CYS A 210 -23.07 2.89 -9.08
CA CYS A 210 -22.79 1.77 -8.19
C CYS A 210 -23.94 1.38 -7.24
N LEU A 211 -24.95 2.25 -7.11
CA LEU A 211 -26.12 1.99 -6.27
C LEU A 211 -27.20 1.22 -7.03
N LYS A 212 -27.14 1.22 -8.37
CA LYS A 212 -28.02 0.43 -9.22
C LYS A 212 -27.42 -0.98 -9.36
N THR A 213 -28.26 -2.01 -9.27
CA THR A 213 -27.81 -3.41 -9.43
C THR A 213 -27.19 -3.63 -10.80
N SER A 214 -25.86 -3.71 -10.87
CA SER A 214 -25.15 -4.26 -12.04
C SER A 214 -24.14 -5.30 -11.59
N ARG A 215 -24.48 -6.58 -11.79
CA ARG A 215 -23.47 -7.63 -11.98
C ARG A 215 -23.02 -7.54 -13.44
N LYS A 216 -21.91 -6.86 -13.69
CA LYS A 216 -21.05 -7.18 -14.82
C LYS A 216 -19.71 -7.55 -14.21
N GLN A 217 -19.42 -8.85 -14.24
CA GLN A 217 -18.12 -9.37 -13.86
C GLN A 217 -17.17 -9.00 -14.99
N SER A 218 -16.04 -8.35 -14.69
CA SER A 218 -15.03 -8.03 -15.70
C SER A 218 -14.56 -9.32 -16.39
N ASN A 219 -14.60 -9.35 -17.74
CA ASN A 219 -14.30 -10.53 -18.55
C ASN A 219 -12.79 -10.73 -18.81
N SER A 220 -11.91 -9.83 -18.36
CA SER A 220 -10.46 -10.00 -18.50
C SER A 220 -9.90 -10.78 -17.32
N LYS A 221 -9.43 -12.01 -17.57
CA LYS A 221 -8.72 -12.83 -16.56
C LYS A 221 -7.50 -12.11 -15.99
N THR A 222 -6.90 -11.24 -16.77
CA THR A 222 -5.70 -10.49 -16.41
C THR A 222 -5.99 -9.34 -15.48
N SER A 223 -7.04 -8.56 -15.78
CA SER A 223 -7.55 -7.56 -14.84
C SER A 223 -7.92 -8.24 -13.52
N GLN A 224 -8.61 -9.38 -13.53
CA GLN A 224 -8.95 -10.10 -12.29
C GLN A 224 -7.73 -10.47 -11.41
N GLN A 225 -6.57 -10.79 -11.98
CA GLN A 225 -5.36 -11.11 -11.21
C GLN A 225 -4.70 -9.87 -10.61
N LEU A 226 -4.50 -8.83 -11.41
CA LEU A 226 -4.00 -7.54 -10.91
C LEU A 226 -4.95 -6.99 -9.83
N GLU A 227 -6.25 -7.12 -10.05
CA GLU A 227 -7.27 -6.74 -9.08
C GLU A 227 -7.19 -7.57 -7.81
N THR A 228 -7.02 -8.90 -7.91
CA THR A 228 -6.86 -9.76 -6.76
C THR A 228 -5.64 -9.33 -5.96
N VAL A 229 -4.49 -9.12 -6.60
CA VAL A 229 -3.29 -8.76 -5.85
C VAL A 229 -3.33 -7.34 -5.32
N LEU A 230 -3.80 -6.35 -6.08
CA LEU A 230 -3.96 -4.99 -5.56
C LEU A 230 -5.00 -4.98 -4.44
N THR A 231 -6.06 -5.78 -4.53
CA THR A 231 -7.01 -5.99 -3.45
C THR A 231 -6.33 -6.66 -2.26
N GLU A 232 -5.45 -7.64 -2.43
CA GLU A 232 -4.75 -8.28 -1.31
C GLU A 232 -3.71 -7.38 -0.65
N VAL A 233 -2.90 -6.69 -1.45
CA VAL A 233 -1.97 -5.66 -1.00
C VAL A 233 -2.79 -4.58 -0.29
N PHE A 234 -3.72 -3.92 -0.95
CA PHE A 234 -4.39 -2.75 -0.38
C PHE A 234 -5.49 -3.05 0.66
N GLN A 235 -6.24 -4.16 0.54
CA GLN A 235 -7.27 -4.52 1.53
C GLN A 235 -6.70 -5.26 2.72
N LYS A 236 -5.92 -6.31 2.47
CA LYS A 236 -5.56 -7.25 3.52
C LYS A 236 -4.36 -6.72 4.26
N ARG A 237 -3.34 -6.26 3.53
CA ARG A 237 -1.99 -6.11 4.10
C ARG A 237 -1.19 -5.05 3.38
N MET A 238 -1.69 -3.80 3.38
CA MET A 238 -1.02 -2.75 2.59
C MET A 238 0.41 -2.60 3.05
N LEU A 239 0.68 -2.92 4.30
CA LEU A 239 2.04 -3.23 4.66
C LEU A 239 2.20 -4.34 5.70
N TYR A 240 1.23 -4.63 6.59
CA TYR A 240 1.57 -5.38 7.78
C TYR A 240 0.37 -5.98 8.52
N GLY A 241 0.40 -7.30 8.75
CA GLY A 241 -0.62 -8.01 9.54
C GLY A 241 -1.79 -8.48 8.70
#